data_AF-A0A7S1PDL7-F1
#
_entry.id   AF-A0A7S1PDL7-F1
#
_cell.length_a   1.000
_cell.length_b   1.000
_cell.length_c   1.000
_cell.angle_alpha   90.00
_cell.angle_beta   90.00
_cell.angle_gamma   90.00
#
_symmetry.space_group_name_H-M   'P 1'
#
loop_
_entity.id
_entity.type
_entity.pdbx_description
1 polymer ?
#
loop_
_entity_poly.entity_id
_entity_poly.type
_entity_poly.pdbx_seq_one_letter_code
_entity_poly.pdbx_strand_id
1 'polypeptide(L)'
;MAKSLGGQKQSDILEDGWVTSDDDQDDGKEQLVADRKKFCEAAQAIFRDASEDFRSVHHILERFKEFKTKHNDRYRASYCGMSLLEVLQPFVTLQLLWWDPFATGSAADAESAGW
;
A
#
# COMPACT_ATOMS: atom_id res chain seq x y z
N MET A 1 76.30 8.41 11.90
CA MET A 1 76.16 7.02 12.38
C MET A 1 75.12 7.00 13.48
N ALA A 2 73.98 6.35 13.25
CA ALA A 2 73.16 5.66 14.25
C ALA A 2 72.10 4.86 13.47
N LYS A 3 72.38 3.57 13.29
CA LYS A 3 71.42 2.55 12.82
C LYS A 3 70.89 1.85 14.07
N SER A 4 69.58 1.61 14.18
CA SER A 4 68.96 0.48 14.92
C SER A 4 67.43 0.61 14.85
N LEU A 5 66.74 -0.23 14.06
CA LEU A 5 65.94 -1.40 14.49
C LEU A 5 64.68 -0.97 15.29
N GLY A 6 63.45 -1.27 14.93
CA GLY A 6 62.88 -2.27 14.04
C GLY A 6 61.47 -2.57 14.55
N GLY A 7 60.57 -3.00 13.68
CA GLY A 7 59.31 -3.65 14.05
C GLY A 7 58.10 -2.73 14.15
N GLN A 8 57.50 -2.40 13.00
CA GLN A 8 56.05 -2.25 12.95
C GLN A 8 55.44 -3.59 13.36
N LYS A 9 54.80 -3.63 14.52
CA LYS A 9 53.87 -4.70 14.86
C LYS A 9 52.46 -4.15 14.67
N GLN A 10 52.04 -4.17 13.41
CA GLN A 10 50.62 -4.11 13.05
C GLN A 10 50.04 -5.42 13.57
N SER A 11 49.46 -5.40 14.77
CA SER A 11 48.76 -6.55 15.32
C SER A 11 47.44 -6.68 14.57
N ASP A 12 47.35 -7.75 13.77
CA ASP A 12 46.17 -8.22 13.06
C ASP A 12 44.94 -8.21 13.97
N ILE A 13 44.03 -7.26 13.74
CA ILE A 13 42.68 -7.29 14.27
C ILE A 13 41.80 -7.84 13.14
N LEU A 14 41.62 -9.16 13.16
CA LEU A 14 40.50 -9.93 12.62
C LEU A 14 39.91 -9.40 11.29
N GLU A 15 40.50 -9.85 10.18
CA GLU A 15 40.24 -9.44 8.78
C GLU A 15 38.94 -10.01 8.17
N ASP A 16 37.91 -10.31 8.96
CA ASP A 16 36.61 -10.82 8.44
C ASP A 16 35.39 -10.07 9.04
N GLY A 17 35.61 -8.87 9.57
CA GLY A 17 34.52 -7.97 9.95
C GLY A 17 33.94 -7.28 8.72
N TRP A 18 32.64 -7.47 8.45
CA TRP A 18 31.91 -6.60 7.53
C TRP A 18 32.00 -5.17 8.08
N VAL A 19 32.83 -4.35 7.45
CA VAL A 19 32.84 -2.91 7.71
C VAL A 19 31.54 -2.40 7.11
N THR A 20 30.55 -2.08 7.96
CA THR A 20 29.43 -1.26 7.49
C THR A 20 30.08 0.07 7.10
N SER A 21 30.16 0.32 5.79
CA SER A 21 30.55 1.65 5.34
C SER A 21 29.45 2.56 5.86
N ASP A 22 29.82 3.44 6.80
CA ASP A 22 29.04 4.61 7.22
C ASP A 22 29.05 5.62 6.06
N ASP A 23 28.66 5.15 4.87
CA ASP A 23 28.44 6.00 3.73
C ASP A 23 27.00 6.47 3.92
N ASP A 24 26.85 7.72 4.37
CA ASP A 24 25.62 8.51 4.37
C ASP A 24 25.10 8.72 2.92
N GLN A 25 25.10 7.66 2.10
CA GLN A 25 24.38 7.64 0.85
C GLN A 25 22.91 7.67 1.23
N ASP A 26 22.28 8.81 0.96
CA ASP A 26 20.82 8.97 0.90
C ASP A 26 20.25 7.73 0.22
N ASP A 27 19.66 6.85 1.01
CA ASP A 27 19.22 5.52 0.65
C ASP A 27 17.93 5.54 -0.17
N GLY A 28 17.68 6.68 -0.83
CA GLY A 28 16.51 6.95 -1.67
C GLY A 28 15.20 6.93 -0.88
N LYS A 29 15.24 6.93 0.45
CA LYS A 29 14.05 6.84 1.30
C LYS A 29 13.06 7.96 0.99
N GLU A 30 13.54 9.18 0.84
CA GLU A 30 12.70 10.33 0.49
C GLU A 30 12.03 10.17 -0.88
N GLN A 31 12.78 9.66 -1.87
CA GLN A 31 12.25 9.39 -3.20
C GLN A 31 11.19 8.28 -3.18
N LEU A 32 11.42 7.21 -2.43
CA LEU A 32 10.46 6.12 -2.25
C LEU A 32 9.15 6.61 -1.60
N VAL A 33 9.25 7.47 -0.59
CA VAL A 33 8.07 8.11 0.05
C VAL A 33 7.32 8.99 -0.95
N ALA A 34 8.05 9.80 -1.73
CA ALA A 34 7.46 10.67 -2.74
C ALA A 34 6.75 9.86 -3.85
N ASP A 35 7.35 8.78 -4.33
CA ASP A 35 6.78 7.94 -5.37
C ASP A 35 5.59 7.12 -4.85
N ARG A 36 5.66 6.62 -3.62
CA ARG A 36 4.49 6.01 -2.95
C ARG A 36 3.32 6.98 -2.87
N LYS A 37 3.57 8.24 -2.49
CA LYS A 37 2.52 9.27 -2.42
C LYS A 37 1.85 9.49 -3.78
N LYS A 38 2.63 9.68 -4.85
CA LYS A 38 2.09 9.85 -6.22
C LYS A 38 1.27 8.64 -6.65
N PHE A 39 1.73 7.44 -6.32
CA PHE A 39 1.02 6.20 -6.62
C PHE A 39 -0.34 6.15 -5.91
N CYS A 40 -0.39 6.43 -4.61
CA CYS A 40 -1.64 6.45 -3.85
C CYS A 40 -2.63 7.50 -4.39
N GLU A 41 -2.16 8.70 -4.72
CA GLU A 41 -2.99 9.75 -5.33
C GLU A 41 -3.57 9.32 -6.68
N ALA A 42 -2.76 8.67 -7.52
CA ALA A 42 -3.23 8.12 -8.80
C ALA A 42 -4.26 7.00 -8.61
N ALA A 43 -4.04 6.12 -7.62
CA ALA A 43 -4.95 5.02 -7.33
C ALA A 43 -6.33 5.53 -6.87
N GLN A 44 -6.38 6.59 -6.06
CA GLN A 44 -7.64 7.23 -5.65
C GLN A 44 -8.42 7.85 -6.83
N ALA A 45 -7.75 8.15 -7.93
CA ALA A 45 -8.38 8.72 -9.12
C ALA A 45 -8.97 7.68 -10.09
N ILE A 46 -8.79 6.38 -9.84
CA ILE A 46 -9.18 5.29 -10.78
C ILE A 46 -10.68 5.32 -11.11
N PHE A 47 -11.55 5.65 -10.15
CA PHE A 47 -13.01 5.73 -10.38
C PHE A 47 -13.50 7.15 -10.71
N ARG A 48 -12.62 8.07 -11.11
CA ARG A 48 -12.99 9.48 -11.30
C ARG A 48 -13.99 9.69 -12.45
N ASP A 49 -13.94 8.87 -13.46
CA ASP A 49 -14.80 8.88 -14.66
C ASP A 49 -16.02 7.96 -14.53
N ALA A 50 -16.09 7.15 -13.46
CA ALA A 50 -17.26 6.34 -13.15
C ALA A 50 -18.45 7.22 -12.74
N SER A 51 -19.66 6.74 -13.02
CA SER A 51 -20.90 7.36 -12.52
C SER A 51 -20.92 7.41 -11.00
N GLU A 52 -21.52 8.45 -10.42
CA GLU A 52 -21.61 8.64 -8.96
C GLU A 52 -22.19 7.41 -8.24
N ASP A 53 -23.21 6.79 -8.85
CA ASP A 53 -23.85 5.57 -8.36
C ASP A 53 -22.89 4.37 -8.20
N PHE A 54 -21.75 4.39 -8.90
CA PHE A 54 -20.76 3.31 -8.94
C PHE A 54 -19.36 3.77 -8.53
N ARG A 55 -19.24 4.98 -7.98
CA ARG A 55 -17.96 5.59 -7.64
C ARG A 55 -17.41 5.12 -6.30
N SER A 56 -18.29 4.65 -5.39
CA SER A 56 -17.91 4.10 -4.10
C SER A 56 -18.72 2.87 -3.74
N VAL A 57 -18.19 2.07 -2.82
CA VAL A 57 -18.86 0.88 -2.26
C VAL A 57 -20.22 1.26 -1.66
N HIS A 58 -20.30 2.38 -0.95
CA HIS A 58 -21.55 2.87 -0.37
C HIS A 58 -22.67 3.05 -1.41
N HIS A 59 -22.40 3.78 -2.49
CA HIS A 59 -23.40 4.07 -3.52
C HIS A 59 -23.87 2.79 -4.23
N ILE A 60 -22.94 1.87 -4.51
CA ILE A 60 -23.25 0.56 -5.10
C ILE A 60 -24.20 -0.22 -4.18
N LEU A 61 -23.84 -0.33 -2.90
CA LEU A 61 -24.67 -1.06 -1.92
C LEU A 61 -26.05 -0.43 -1.77
N GLU A 62 -26.15 0.90 -1.83
CA GLU A 62 -27.43 1.61 -1.81
C GLU A 62 -28.31 1.22 -3.00
N ARG A 63 -27.78 1.24 -4.22
CA ARG A 63 -28.51 0.84 -5.44
C ARG A 63 -28.94 -0.63 -5.40
N PHE A 64 -28.07 -1.53 -4.93
CA PHE A 64 -28.42 -2.95 -4.78
C PHE A 64 -29.50 -3.16 -3.72
N LYS A 65 -29.43 -2.42 -2.59
CA LYS A 65 -30.44 -2.47 -1.53
C LYS A 65 -31.78 -1.95 -2.04
N GLU A 66 -31.79 -0.83 -2.76
CA GLU A 66 -32.97 -0.25 -3.38
C GLU A 66 -33.63 -1.19 -4.39
N PHE A 67 -32.82 -1.85 -5.25
CA PHE A 67 -33.35 -2.83 -6.19
C PHE A 67 -33.96 -4.04 -5.47
N LYS A 68 -33.28 -4.52 -4.41
CA LYS A 68 -33.74 -5.65 -3.58
C LYS A 68 -35.05 -5.34 -2.84
N THR A 69 -35.27 -4.09 -2.40
CA THR A 69 -36.48 -3.68 -1.67
C THR A 69 -37.65 -3.41 -2.63
N LYS A 70 -37.42 -2.71 -3.75
CA LYS A 70 -38.48 -2.35 -4.70
C LYS A 70 -38.91 -3.51 -5.59
N HIS A 71 -37.98 -4.39 -5.95
CA HIS A 71 -38.20 -5.41 -6.97
C HIS A 71 -37.52 -6.75 -6.59
N ASN A 72 -37.87 -7.29 -5.43
CA ASN A 72 -37.21 -8.49 -4.89
C ASN A 72 -37.22 -9.70 -5.85
N ASP A 73 -38.36 -9.96 -6.50
CA ASP A 73 -38.49 -11.10 -7.43
C ASP A 73 -37.53 -10.97 -8.61
N ARG A 74 -37.41 -9.75 -9.18
CA ARG A 74 -36.47 -9.48 -10.26
C ARG A 74 -35.03 -9.54 -9.78
N TYR A 75 -34.74 -8.98 -8.61
CA TYR A 75 -33.42 -9.02 -7.99
C TYR A 75 -32.91 -10.46 -7.81
N ARG A 76 -33.79 -11.38 -7.39
CA ARG A 76 -33.47 -12.80 -7.26
C ARG A 76 -33.32 -13.48 -8.62
N ALA A 77 -34.19 -13.18 -9.57
CA ALA A 77 -34.15 -13.76 -10.91
C ALA A 77 -32.89 -13.33 -11.70
N SER A 78 -32.36 -12.13 -11.46
CA SER A 78 -31.13 -11.62 -12.08
C SER A 78 -29.85 -12.01 -11.33
N TYR A 79 -29.94 -12.84 -10.29
CA TYR A 79 -28.78 -13.28 -9.50
C TYR A 79 -27.91 -12.13 -8.96
N CYS A 80 -28.50 -10.96 -8.70
CA CYS A 80 -27.76 -9.77 -8.29
C CYS A 80 -26.92 -9.97 -7.02
N GLY A 81 -27.31 -10.88 -6.12
CA GLY A 81 -26.49 -11.21 -4.96
C GLY A 81 -25.11 -11.78 -5.33
N MET A 82 -25.00 -12.54 -6.42
CA MET A 82 -23.71 -13.05 -6.93
C MET A 82 -22.93 -11.95 -7.63
N SER A 83 -23.59 -11.18 -8.50
CA SER A 83 -22.97 -10.07 -9.24
C SER A 83 -22.45 -8.97 -8.31
N LEU A 84 -23.02 -8.81 -7.11
CA LEU A 84 -22.53 -7.83 -6.14
C LEU A 84 -21.07 -8.13 -5.73
N LEU A 85 -20.69 -9.40 -5.56
CA LEU A 85 -19.32 -9.76 -5.22
C LEU A 85 -18.36 -9.38 -6.35
N GLU A 86 -18.75 -9.62 -7.60
CA GLU A 86 -17.97 -9.27 -8.79
C GLU A 86 -17.80 -7.75 -8.92
N VAL A 87 -18.86 -6.98 -8.64
CA VAL A 87 -18.83 -5.51 -8.69
C VAL A 87 -17.95 -4.91 -7.58
N LEU A 88 -17.81 -5.58 -6.43
CA LEU A 88 -16.99 -5.11 -5.32
C LEU A 88 -15.50 -5.47 -5.46
N GLN A 89 -15.16 -6.46 -6.28
CA GLN A 89 -13.77 -6.92 -6.46
C GLN A 89 -12.78 -5.80 -6.85
N PRO A 90 -13.10 -4.87 -7.77
CA PRO A 90 -12.21 -3.76 -8.10
C PRO A 90 -11.88 -2.87 -6.90
N PHE A 91 -12.83 -2.65 -5.99
CA PHE A 91 -12.62 -1.82 -4.80
C PHE A 91 -11.68 -2.49 -3.80
N VAL A 92 -11.82 -3.80 -3.60
CA VAL A 92 -10.92 -4.58 -2.73
C VAL A 92 -9.51 -4.58 -3.32
N THR A 93 -9.38 -4.84 -4.62
CA THR A 93 -8.09 -4.82 -5.33
C THR A 93 -7.44 -3.45 -5.20
N LEU A 94 -8.24 -2.39 -5.37
CA LEU A 94 -7.77 -1.03 -5.28
C LEU A 94 -7.25 -0.70 -3.87
N GLN A 95 -7.96 -1.10 -2.82
CA GLN A 95 -7.49 -0.92 -1.44
C GLN A 95 -6.18 -1.65 -1.16
N LEU A 96 -6.04 -2.87 -1.66
CA LEU A 96 -4.83 -3.67 -1.47
C LEU A 96 -3.59 -3.09 -2.18
N LEU A 97 -3.77 -2.28 -3.23
CA LEU A 97 -2.65 -1.66 -3.95
C LEU A 97 -1.82 -0.72 -3.08
N TRP A 98 -2.44 -0.02 -2.13
CA TRP A 98 -1.74 0.92 -1.24
C TRP A 98 -1.69 0.47 0.23
N TRP A 99 -2.28 -0.68 0.53
CA TRP A 99 -2.30 -1.24 1.87
C TRP A 99 -0.90 -1.66 2.31
N ASP A 100 -0.54 -1.33 3.55
CA ASP A 100 0.75 -1.61 4.15
C ASP A 100 0.55 -2.43 5.43
N PRO A 101 0.88 -3.74 5.42
CA PRO A 101 0.64 -4.63 6.56
C PRO A 101 1.56 -4.34 7.76
N PHE A 102 2.66 -3.60 7.55
CA PHE A 102 3.65 -3.28 8.59
C PHE A 102 3.53 -1.84 9.09
N ALA A 103 2.59 -1.06 8.56
CA ALA A 103 2.15 0.21 9.15
C ALA A 103 1.39 -0.06 10.47
N THR A 104 2.07 -0.60 11.47
CA THR A 104 1.52 -0.84 12.81
C THR A 104 1.41 0.49 13.55
N GLY A 105 0.27 1.15 13.39
CA GLY A 105 -0.12 2.40 14.05
C GLY A 105 -0.48 3.48 13.02
N SER A 106 -1.74 3.66 12.61
CA SER A 106 -2.95 3.54 13.39
C SER A 106 -4.02 2.75 12.63
N ALA A 107 -4.71 1.83 13.32
CA ALA A 107 -5.99 1.30 12.85
C ALA A 107 -6.99 2.42 12.51
N ALA A 108 -6.77 3.65 13.01
CA ALA A 108 -7.52 4.83 12.61
C ALA A 108 -7.37 5.18 11.13
N ASP A 109 -6.30 4.82 10.41
CA ASP A 109 -6.16 5.15 8.98
C ASP A 109 -6.94 4.17 8.08
N ALA A 110 -7.06 2.91 8.51
CA ALA A 110 -7.92 1.92 7.86
C ALA A 110 -9.41 2.19 8.12
N GLU A 111 -9.77 2.66 9.32
CA GLU A 111 -11.13 3.05 9.71
C GLU A 111 -11.49 4.47 9.23
N SER A 112 -10.51 5.36 9.06
CA SER A 112 -10.65 6.69 8.43
C SER A 112 -10.84 6.60 6.92
N ALA A 113 -10.68 5.43 6.32
CA ALA A 113 -10.85 5.24 4.88
C ALA A 113 -12.27 5.52 4.38
N GLY A 114 -13.22 5.85 5.27
CA GLY A 114 -14.49 6.48 4.90
C GLY A 114 -15.25 5.62 3.90
N TRP A 115 -15.67 4.44 4.35
CA TRP A 115 -16.53 3.55 3.58
C TRP A 115 -17.85 4.23 3.20
#